data_AF-A0AAV5DT13-F1
#
_entry.id   AF-A0AAV5DT13-F1
#
_cell.length_a   1.000
_cell.length_b   1.000
_cell.length_c   1.000
_cell.angle_alpha   90.00
_cell.angle_beta   90.00
_cell.angle_gamma   90.00
#
_symmetry.space_group_name_H-M   'P 1'
#
loop_
_entity.id
_entity.type
_entity.pdbx_description
1 polymer ?
#
loop_
_entity_poly.entity_id
_entity_poly.type
_entity_poly.pdbx_seq_one_letter_code
_entity_poly.pdbx_strand_id
1 'polypeptide(L)'
;MAGAGAGGVCPPPELSFGQEYYSVVNAAWTGRRVWLEKRYVGSQHTSEWFNTAGRSVKTGLIACVIVSQWTWAATILQSSFVAWEYGVSGPLWYASGATIQVLLFGAIAIEVKRKAPNAHTVCEIVRARWGPRAQASFLAFCLAANVVVTAMLLLGGSAVVSALTGVDLRAASFLIPLGVVAYTLAGGLKATYLASYFHSLILHVVLVVFVLLVYAASPRLGSPRVVHDRLMVVTGVARDCELPLSRPSQACGPVRGNFKGSYLTMLSSGGLVFGVINIVGGFCTIFADNVQIFFFSTISKYIDFV
;
A
#
# COMPACT_ATOMS: atom_id res chain seq x y z
N MET A 1 30.91 -3.81 19.84
CA MET A 1 31.02 -5.15 20.44
C MET A 1 30.20 -5.17 21.72
N ALA A 2 29.50 -6.28 21.96
CA ALA A 2 28.54 -6.57 23.05
C ALA A 2 27.22 -5.77 22.96
N GLY A 3 26.03 -6.36 23.00
CA GLY A 3 25.64 -7.76 23.19
C GLY A 3 24.12 -7.87 23.04
N ALA A 4 23.67 -9.02 22.57
CA ALA A 4 22.29 -9.34 22.24
C ALA A 4 21.37 -9.32 23.48
N GLY A 5 20.17 -8.76 23.31
CA GLY A 5 19.02 -8.98 24.17
C GLY A 5 17.86 -9.48 23.32
N ALA A 6 17.76 -10.80 23.18
CA ALA A 6 16.66 -11.49 22.53
C ALA A 6 15.36 -11.22 23.32
N GLY A 7 14.61 -10.19 22.91
CA GLY A 7 13.23 -10.00 23.33
C GLY A 7 12.36 -11.01 22.60
N GLY A 8 11.97 -12.09 23.29
CA GLY A 8 11.11 -13.14 22.79
C GLY A 8 9.78 -12.59 22.29
N VAL A 9 9.68 -12.45 20.97
CA VAL A 9 8.41 -12.31 20.26
C VAL A 9 7.75 -13.69 20.32
N CYS A 10 6.59 -13.80 21.00
CA CYS A 10 5.80 -15.03 20.96
C CYS A 10 5.56 -15.42 19.49
N PRO A 11 5.79 -16.69 19.09
CA PRO A 11 5.44 -17.12 17.76
C PRO A 11 3.92 -16.90 17.58
N PRO A 12 3.47 -16.27 16.48
CA PRO A 12 2.06 -16.29 16.14
C PRO A 12 1.61 -17.76 16.03
N PRO A 13 0.33 -18.08 16.29
CA PRO A 13 -0.19 -19.42 16.01
C PRO A 13 0.17 -19.78 14.56
N GLU A 14 0.64 -21.01 14.35
CA GLU A 14 1.15 -21.53 13.07
C GLU A 14 0.10 -21.36 11.94
N LEU A 15 0.06 -20.18 11.34
CA LEU A 15 -0.45 -19.95 9.99
C LEU A 15 0.75 -20.11 9.07
N SER A 16 1.23 -21.36 9.01
CA SER A 16 2.15 -21.78 7.97
C SER A 16 1.50 -21.52 6.61
N PHE A 17 2.31 -21.13 5.64
CA PHE A 17 1.98 -21.26 4.22
C PHE A 17 0.96 -20.30 3.59
N GLY A 18 0.72 -19.11 4.15
CA GLY A 18 -0.14 -18.11 3.49
C GLY A 18 0.56 -17.36 2.36
N GLN A 19 1.50 -16.48 2.68
CA GLN A 19 1.92 -15.39 1.80
C GLN A 19 2.90 -15.77 0.68
N GLU A 20 3.81 -16.72 0.93
CA GLU A 20 4.66 -17.32 -0.12
C GLU A 20 3.84 -18.21 -1.06
N TYR A 21 2.83 -18.92 -0.54
CA TYR A 21 1.86 -19.63 -1.37
C TYR A 21 1.05 -18.64 -2.20
N TYR A 22 0.65 -17.48 -1.68
CA TYR A 22 -0.06 -16.47 -2.47
C TYR A 22 0.79 -15.85 -3.58
N SER A 23 2.08 -15.54 -3.34
CA SER A 23 2.94 -15.02 -4.41
C SER A 23 3.16 -16.06 -5.51
N VAL A 24 3.35 -17.33 -5.12
CA VAL A 24 3.52 -18.46 -6.04
C VAL A 24 2.21 -18.81 -6.77
N VAL A 25 1.06 -18.83 -6.10
CA VAL A 25 -0.25 -19.09 -6.69
C VAL A 25 -0.69 -17.96 -7.60
N ASN A 26 -0.46 -16.71 -7.20
CA ASN A 26 -0.75 -15.56 -8.06
C ASN A 26 0.19 -15.57 -9.27
N ALA A 27 1.49 -15.84 -9.10
CA ALA A 27 2.43 -15.98 -10.22
C ALA A 27 2.08 -17.17 -11.14
N ALA A 28 1.69 -18.31 -10.58
CA ALA A 28 1.30 -19.50 -11.34
C ALA A 28 -0.02 -19.29 -12.09
N TRP A 29 -1.00 -18.64 -11.46
CA TRP A 29 -2.28 -18.38 -12.10
C TRP A 29 -2.22 -17.28 -13.14
N THR A 30 -1.49 -16.19 -12.85
CA THR A 30 -1.24 -15.11 -13.81
C THR A 30 -0.38 -15.63 -14.98
N GLY A 31 0.64 -16.43 -14.69
CA GLY A 31 1.47 -17.11 -15.70
C GLY A 31 0.65 -18.08 -16.56
N ARG A 32 -0.25 -18.86 -15.96
CA ARG A 32 -1.18 -19.75 -16.70
C ARG A 32 -2.14 -18.97 -17.58
N ARG A 33 -2.67 -17.83 -17.11
CA ARG A 33 -3.54 -16.94 -17.91
C ARG A 33 -2.79 -16.34 -19.09
N VAL A 34 -1.57 -15.83 -18.88
CA VAL A 34 -0.71 -15.28 -19.94
C VAL A 34 -0.36 -16.36 -20.96
N TRP A 35 -0.05 -17.58 -20.50
CA TRP A 35 0.20 -18.72 -21.38
C TRP A 35 -1.05 -19.13 -22.17
N LEU A 36 -2.23 -19.16 -21.53
CA LEU A 36 -3.50 -19.45 -22.20
C LEU A 36 -3.84 -18.35 -23.22
N GLU A 37 -3.60 -17.09 -22.91
CA GLU A 37 -3.85 -15.97 -23.82
C GLU A 37 -2.90 -16.01 -25.03
N LYS A 38 -1.62 -16.31 -24.80
CA LYS A 38 -0.63 -16.55 -25.85
C LYS A 38 -1.00 -17.75 -26.75
N ARG A 39 -1.56 -18.81 -26.16
CA ARG A 39 -1.89 -20.07 -26.84
C ARG A 39 -3.21 -20.01 -27.61
N TYR A 40 -4.22 -19.33 -27.08
CA TYR A 40 -5.61 -19.38 -27.60
C TYR A 40 -6.11 -18.05 -28.19
N VAL A 41 -5.53 -16.89 -27.83
CA VAL A 41 -5.97 -15.56 -28.29
C VAL A 41 -5.01 -14.94 -29.32
N GLY A 42 -3.78 -15.45 -29.44
CA GLY A 42 -2.84 -15.02 -30.48
C GLY A 42 -2.28 -13.61 -30.27
N SER A 43 -2.14 -13.17 -29.01
CA SER A 43 -1.61 -11.84 -28.69
C SER A 43 -0.17 -11.67 -29.19
N GLN A 44 0.03 -10.78 -30.15
CA GLN A 44 1.35 -10.36 -30.63
C GLN A 44 2.06 -9.54 -29.54
N HIS A 45 3.18 -10.05 -29.01
CA HIS A 45 4.03 -9.34 -28.05
C HIS A 45 4.81 -8.23 -28.76
N THR A 46 4.15 -7.12 -29.11
CA THR A 46 4.82 -5.89 -29.51
C THR A 46 5.20 -5.08 -28.28
N SER A 47 6.21 -4.21 -28.40
CA SER A 47 6.61 -3.28 -27.34
C SER A 47 5.45 -2.36 -26.92
N GLU A 48 4.57 -1.99 -27.85
CA GLU A 48 3.35 -1.25 -27.56
C GLU A 48 2.37 -2.09 -26.74
N TRP A 49 2.17 -3.38 -27.04
CA TRP A 49 1.26 -4.23 -26.27
C TRP A 49 1.76 -4.47 -24.85
N PHE A 50 3.07 -4.68 -24.68
CA PHE A 50 3.71 -4.85 -23.37
C PHE A 50 3.52 -3.63 -22.47
N ASN A 51 3.66 -2.43 -23.05
CA ASN A 51 3.50 -1.17 -22.32
C ASN A 51 2.05 -0.73 -22.21
N THR A 52 1.15 -0.98 -23.16
CA THR A 52 -0.20 -0.38 -23.14
C THR A 52 -1.32 -1.36 -22.82
N ALA A 53 -1.02 -2.64 -22.63
CA ALA A 53 -2.02 -3.73 -22.55
C ALA A 53 -3.01 -3.72 -23.74
N GLY A 54 -2.55 -3.22 -24.90
CA GLY A 54 -3.36 -3.04 -26.11
C GLY A 54 -4.53 -2.07 -25.94
N ARG A 55 -4.48 -1.15 -24.96
CA ARG A 55 -5.57 -0.22 -24.60
C ARG A 55 -6.93 -0.91 -24.33
N SER A 56 -6.94 -2.21 -24.11
CA SER A 56 -8.16 -3.06 -24.06
C SER A 56 -8.79 -3.17 -22.67
N VAL A 57 -8.18 -2.55 -21.66
CA VAL A 57 -8.56 -2.69 -20.25
C VAL A 57 -9.81 -1.82 -19.95
N LYS A 58 -10.78 -2.38 -19.24
CA LYS A 58 -12.03 -1.69 -18.85
C LYS A 58 -11.77 -0.76 -17.65
N THR A 59 -12.54 0.33 -17.56
CA THR A 59 -12.43 1.38 -16.51
C THR A 59 -12.55 0.83 -15.10
N GLY A 60 -13.48 -0.09 -14.84
CA GLY A 60 -13.63 -0.72 -13.52
C GLY A 60 -12.38 -1.48 -13.07
N LEU A 61 -11.75 -2.22 -14.00
CA LEU A 61 -10.50 -2.94 -13.71
C LEU A 61 -9.36 -1.95 -13.40
N ILE A 62 -9.33 -0.81 -14.09
CA ILE A 62 -8.29 0.21 -13.86
C ILE A 62 -8.50 0.91 -12.52
N ALA A 63 -9.74 1.24 -12.16
CA ALA A 63 -10.05 1.80 -10.84
C ALA A 63 -9.60 0.86 -9.71
N CYS A 64 -9.86 -0.45 -9.83
CA CYS A 64 -9.37 -1.44 -8.87
C CYS A 64 -7.84 -1.51 -8.82
N VAL A 65 -7.17 -1.48 -9.98
CA VAL A 65 -5.70 -1.47 -10.03
C VAL A 65 -5.16 -0.22 -9.33
N ILE A 66 -5.76 0.96 -9.55
CA ILE A 66 -5.33 2.18 -8.85
C ILE A 66 -5.42 1.98 -7.35
N VAL A 67 -6.56 1.53 -6.82
CA VAL A 67 -6.70 1.24 -5.38
C VAL A 67 -5.65 0.23 -4.90
N SER A 68 -5.37 -0.82 -5.68
CA SER A 68 -4.29 -1.78 -5.39
C SER A 68 -2.94 -1.09 -5.24
N GLN A 69 -2.61 -0.18 -6.16
CA GLN A 69 -1.32 0.50 -6.20
C GLN A 69 -1.16 1.53 -5.08
N TRP A 70 -2.21 1.83 -4.31
CA TRP A 70 -2.12 2.68 -3.11
C TRP A 70 -2.25 1.88 -1.81
N THR A 71 -2.66 0.62 -1.90
CA THR A 71 -2.87 -0.24 -0.73
C THR A 71 -1.62 -1.05 -0.44
N TRP A 72 -0.57 -0.38 0.04
CA TRP A 72 0.71 -1.03 0.34
C TRP A 72 0.65 -1.76 1.69
N ALA A 73 1.47 -2.80 1.86
CA ALA A 73 1.70 -3.40 3.17
C ALA A 73 2.17 -2.35 4.20
N ALA A 74 3.07 -1.46 3.77
CA ALA A 74 3.53 -0.33 4.58
C ALA A 74 2.37 0.60 5.00
N THR A 75 1.39 0.83 4.13
CA THR A 75 0.22 1.67 4.44
C THR A 75 -0.67 1.04 5.51
N ILE A 76 -0.96 -0.26 5.41
CA ILE A 76 -1.77 -0.96 6.42
C ILE A 76 -1.02 -1.01 7.76
N LEU A 77 0.28 -1.31 7.73
CA LEU A 77 1.10 -1.38 8.93
C LEU A 77 1.25 0.00 9.60
N GLN A 78 1.56 1.02 8.82
CA GLN A 78 1.75 2.39 9.32
C GLN A 78 0.44 2.95 9.87
N SER A 79 -0.68 2.79 9.15
CA SER A 79 -1.99 3.24 9.63
C SER A 79 -2.37 2.55 10.95
N SER A 80 -2.10 1.25 11.08
CA SER A 80 -2.31 0.49 12.33
C SER A 80 -1.39 0.98 13.46
N PHE A 81 -0.12 1.27 13.15
CA PHE A 81 0.84 1.80 14.12
C PHE A 81 0.43 3.19 14.63
N VAL A 82 -0.01 4.09 13.75
CA VAL A 82 -0.50 5.41 14.20
C VAL A 82 -1.86 5.31 14.90
N ALA A 83 -2.67 4.28 14.63
CA ALA A 83 -3.87 3.96 15.42
C ALA A 83 -3.51 3.59 16.86
N TRP A 84 -2.46 2.78 17.01
CA TRP A 84 -1.94 2.38 18.30
C TRP A 84 -1.38 3.57 19.09
N GLU A 85 -0.61 4.42 18.42
CA GLU A 85 0.09 5.54 19.08
C GLU A 85 -0.83 6.75 19.35
N TYR A 86 -1.73 7.10 18.43
CA TYR A 86 -2.53 8.33 18.50
C TYR A 86 -4.04 8.10 18.61
N GLY A 87 -4.50 6.85 18.63
CA GLY A 87 -5.93 6.51 18.60
C GLY A 87 -6.57 6.77 17.24
N VAL A 88 -7.88 7.01 17.23
CA VAL A 88 -8.69 7.18 16.00
C VAL A 88 -8.21 8.35 15.12
N SER A 89 -7.60 9.37 15.72
CA SER A 89 -7.05 10.52 14.99
C SER A 89 -5.93 10.13 14.01
N GLY A 90 -5.06 9.17 14.38
CA GLY A 90 -3.91 8.78 13.56
C GLY A 90 -4.28 8.24 12.17
N PRO A 91 -5.10 7.17 12.08
CA PRO A 91 -5.55 6.61 10.80
C PRO A 91 -6.35 7.62 9.96
N LEU A 92 -7.13 8.49 10.61
CA LEU A 92 -7.89 9.50 9.90
C LEU A 92 -6.96 10.52 9.22
N TRP A 93 -5.95 11.01 9.93
CA TRP A 93 -4.94 11.92 9.36
C TRP A 93 -4.05 11.24 8.30
N TYR A 94 -3.79 9.94 8.45
CA TYR A 94 -3.12 9.16 7.42
C TYR A 94 -3.97 9.12 6.13
N ALA A 95 -5.24 8.73 6.24
CA ALA A 95 -6.15 8.58 5.11
C ALA A 95 -6.48 9.93 4.45
N SER A 96 -6.71 10.98 5.24
CA SER A 96 -6.99 12.32 4.71
C SER A 96 -5.79 12.87 3.95
N GLY A 97 -4.56 12.69 4.47
CA GLY A 97 -3.34 13.14 3.81
C GLY A 97 -3.13 12.49 2.45
N ALA A 98 -3.32 11.16 2.37
CA ALA A 98 -3.25 10.44 1.10
C ALA A 98 -4.38 10.85 0.13
N THR A 99 -5.59 11.07 0.63
CA THR A 99 -6.75 11.43 -0.21
C THR A 99 -6.57 12.77 -0.90
N ILE A 100 -6.13 13.81 -0.18
CA ILE A 100 -5.92 15.15 -0.74
C ILE A 100 -4.89 15.10 -1.87
N GLN A 101 -3.80 14.38 -1.63
CA GLN A 101 -2.72 14.20 -2.58
C GLN A 101 -3.18 13.48 -3.86
N VAL A 102 -3.92 12.38 -3.73
CA VAL A 102 -4.46 11.61 -4.87
C VAL A 102 -5.44 12.44 -5.70
N LEU A 103 -6.33 13.19 -5.04
CA LEU A 103 -7.30 14.04 -5.73
C LEU A 103 -6.62 15.16 -6.52
N LEU A 104 -5.61 15.81 -5.94
CA LEU A 104 -4.85 16.86 -6.64
C LEU A 104 -4.10 16.28 -7.85
N PHE A 105 -3.45 15.13 -7.66
CA PHE A 105 -2.78 14.43 -8.75
C PHE A 105 -3.77 14.08 -9.87
N GLY A 106 -4.95 13.57 -9.51
CA GLY A 106 -6.03 13.28 -10.45
C GLY A 106 -6.43 14.48 -11.31
N ALA A 107 -6.64 15.63 -10.69
CA ALA A 107 -7.00 16.87 -11.40
C ALA A 107 -5.90 17.32 -12.37
N ILE A 108 -4.64 17.31 -11.93
CA ILE A 108 -3.49 17.69 -12.77
C ILE A 108 -3.33 16.71 -13.94
N ALA A 109 -3.51 15.41 -13.70
CA ALA A 109 -3.37 14.39 -14.72
C ALA A 109 -4.38 14.54 -15.86
N ILE A 110 -5.64 14.87 -15.54
CA ILE A 110 -6.68 15.16 -16.52
C ILE A 110 -6.26 16.35 -17.40
N GLU A 111 -5.84 17.45 -16.79
CA GLU A 111 -5.44 18.67 -17.51
C GLU A 111 -4.23 18.44 -18.43
N VAL A 112 -3.26 17.65 -17.97
CA VAL A 112 -2.09 17.31 -18.78
C VAL A 112 -2.49 16.43 -19.97
N LYS A 113 -3.44 15.49 -19.83
CA LYS A 113 -3.94 14.72 -20.99
C LYS A 113 -4.77 15.52 -21.97
N ARG A 114 -5.56 16.48 -21.51
CA ARG A 114 -6.27 17.41 -22.40
C ARG A 114 -5.30 18.21 -23.28
N LYS A 115 -4.10 18.51 -22.79
CA LYS A 115 -3.07 19.30 -23.50
C LYS A 115 -2.06 18.46 -24.27
N ALA A 116 -1.73 17.25 -23.80
CA ALA A 116 -0.72 16.36 -24.37
C ALA A 116 -1.23 14.90 -24.47
N PRO A 117 -2.19 14.61 -25.38
CA PRO A 117 -2.84 13.31 -25.48
C PRO A 117 -1.89 12.17 -25.87
N ASN A 118 -0.83 12.48 -26.63
CA ASN A 118 0.11 11.46 -27.13
C ASN A 118 1.35 11.24 -26.25
N ALA A 119 1.54 12.01 -25.18
CA ALA A 119 2.69 11.81 -24.30
C ALA A 119 2.57 10.50 -23.49
N HIS A 120 3.61 9.69 -23.47
CA HIS A 120 3.61 8.39 -22.77
C HIS A 120 4.17 8.48 -21.36
N THR A 121 5.04 9.44 -21.09
CA THR A 121 5.68 9.65 -19.78
C THR A 121 5.67 11.12 -19.37
N VAL A 122 5.72 11.44 -18.07
CA VAL A 122 5.93 12.84 -17.61
C VAL A 122 7.29 13.36 -18.05
N CYS A 123 8.31 12.49 -18.14
CA CYS A 123 9.62 12.88 -18.62
C CYS A 123 9.57 13.43 -20.06
N GLU A 124 8.72 12.89 -20.95
CA GLU A 124 8.51 13.46 -22.29
C GLU A 124 7.87 14.85 -22.25
N ILE A 125 6.92 15.06 -21.36
CA ILE A 125 6.25 16.35 -21.16
C ILE A 125 7.26 17.37 -20.63
N VAL A 126 8.09 16.96 -19.66
CA VAL A 126 9.16 17.79 -19.11
C VAL A 126 10.18 18.15 -20.19
N ARG A 127 10.57 17.18 -21.03
CA ARG A 127 11.47 17.41 -22.17
C ARG A 127 10.88 18.43 -23.14
N ALA A 128 9.60 18.27 -23.51
CA ALA A 128 8.92 19.16 -24.44
C ALA A 128 8.82 20.60 -23.90
N ARG A 129 8.67 20.77 -22.58
CA ARG A 129 8.45 22.08 -21.95
C ARG A 129 9.72 22.80 -21.51
N TRP A 130 10.71 22.08 -20.98
CA TRP A 130 11.92 22.63 -20.34
C TRP A 130 13.24 22.08 -20.94
N GLY A 131 13.16 21.21 -21.94
CA GLY A 131 14.33 20.70 -22.66
C GLY A 131 15.05 19.52 -21.98
N PRO A 132 16.14 19.03 -22.59
CA PRO A 132 16.78 17.76 -22.22
C PRO A 132 17.51 17.79 -20.87
N ARG A 133 18.01 18.95 -20.43
CA ARG A 133 18.69 19.08 -19.12
C ARG A 133 17.70 18.91 -17.96
N ALA A 134 16.52 19.53 -18.06
CA ALA A 134 15.46 19.37 -17.08
C ALA A 134 14.86 17.95 -17.12
N GLN A 135 14.76 17.34 -18.30
CA GLN A 135 14.36 15.93 -18.41
C GLN A 135 15.35 15.02 -17.68
N ALA A 136 16.65 15.22 -17.86
CA ALA A 136 17.67 14.37 -17.23
C ALA A 136 17.64 14.44 -15.70
N SER A 137 17.52 15.65 -15.13
CA SER A 137 17.39 15.81 -13.68
C SER A 137 16.08 15.20 -13.16
N PHE A 138 14.96 15.45 -13.84
CA PHE A 138 13.67 14.90 -13.44
C PHE A 138 13.66 13.37 -13.51
N LEU A 139 14.22 12.79 -14.58
CA LEU A 139 14.38 11.34 -14.74
C LEU A 139 15.24 10.73 -13.61
N ALA A 140 16.30 11.41 -13.18
CA ALA A 140 17.13 10.94 -12.06
C ALA A 140 16.34 10.89 -10.74
N PHE A 141 15.59 11.95 -10.40
CA PHE A 141 14.73 11.96 -9.20
C PHE A 141 13.64 10.89 -9.27
N CYS A 142 13.04 10.75 -10.44
CA CYS A 142 12.05 9.75 -10.80
C CYS A 142 12.53 8.31 -10.55
N LEU A 143 13.72 7.97 -11.04
CA LEU A 143 14.34 6.67 -10.83
C LEU A 143 14.73 6.45 -9.37
N ALA A 144 15.33 7.46 -8.72
CA ALA A 144 15.70 7.38 -7.32
C ALA A 144 14.48 7.15 -6.41
N ALA A 145 13.37 7.86 -6.65
CA ALA A 145 12.12 7.67 -5.91
C ALA A 145 11.59 6.24 -6.08
N ASN A 146 11.56 5.71 -7.31
CA ASN A 146 11.11 4.35 -7.59
C ASN A 146 11.99 3.29 -6.90
N VAL A 147 13.32 3.49 -6.86
CA VAL A 147 14.24 2.59 -6.14
C VAL A 147 13.98 2.64 -4.63
N VAL A 148 13.84 3.83 -4.04
CA VAL A 148 13.58 3.99 -2.61
C VAL A 148 12.23 3.39 -2.21
N VAL A 149 11.19 3.65 -2.99
CA VAL A 149 9.85 3.09 -2.78
C VAL A 149 9.87 1.56 -2.90
N THR A 150 10.53 1.03 -3.91
CA THR A 150 10.67 -0.42 -4.07
C THR A 150 11.42 -1.04 -2.88
N ALA A 151 12.51 -0.40 -2.42
CA ALA A 151 13.30 -0.88 -1.29
C ALA A 151 12.48 -0.91 0.01
N MET A 152 11.71 0.15 0.30
CA MET A 152 10.88 0.17 1.52
C MET A 152 9.73 -0.84 1.46
N LEU A 153 9.15 -1.07 0.28
CA LEU A 153 8.09 -2.08 0.11
C LEU A 153 8.62 -3.50 0.27
N LEU A 154 9.82 -3.77 -0.26
CA LEU A 154 10.49 -5.06 -0.09
C LEU A 154 10.86 -5.30 1.38
N LEU A 155 11.43 -4.30 2.05
CA LEU A 155 11.75 -4.42 3.47
C LEU A 155 10.50 -4.63 4.33
N GLY A 156 9.45 -3.83 4.10
CA GLY A 156 8.18 -3.96 4.81
C GLY A 156 7.50 -5.31 4.57
N GLY A 157 7.44 -5.77 3.31
CA GLY A 157 6.88 -7.07 2.97
C GLY A 157 7.66 -8.24 3.58
N SER A 158 8.99 -8.18 3.52
CA SER A 158 9.86 -9.21 4.09
C SER A 158 9.78 -9.25 5.61
N ALA A 159 9.66 -8.10 6.27
CA ALA A 159 9.48 -8.02 7.72
C ALA A 159 8.17 -8.68 8.16
N VAL A 160 7.08 -8.47 7.41
CA VAL A 160 5.80 -9.14 7.68
C VAL A 160 5.92 -10.65 7.49
N VAL A 161 6.54 -11.12 6.40
CA VAL A 161 6.74 -12.56 6.15
C VAL A 161 7.61 -13.18 7.25
N SER A 162 8.70 -12.52 7.63
CA SER A 162 9.58 -12.97 8.71
C SER A 162 8.83 -13.06 10.05
N ALA A 163 8.00 -12.07 10.37
CA ALA A 163 7.20 -12.08 11.60
C ALA A 163 6.14 -13.19 11.63
N LEU A 164 5.58 -13.57 10.47
CA LEU A 164 4.53 -14.60 10.37
C LEU A 164 5.08 -16.03 10.29
N THR A 165 6.21 -16.22 9.59
CA THR A 165 6.72 -17.56 9.22
C THR A 165 8.02 -17.93 9.94
N GLY A 166 8.71 -16.95 10.55
CA GLY A 166 10.05 -17.13 11.10
C GLY A 166 11.16 -17.24 10.07
N VAL A 167 10.87 -17.07 8.76
CA VAL A 167 11.88 -17.05 7.69
C VAL A 167 12.84 -15.87 7.90
N ASP A 168 14.12 -16.06 7.57
CA ASP A 168 15.13 -15.00 7.64
C ASP A 168 14.76 -13.83 6.73
N LEU A 169 14.88 -12.61 7.28
CA LEU A 169 14.53 -11.37 6.59
C LEU A 169 15.29 -11.21 5.27
N ARG A 170 16.56 -11.63 5.22
CA ARG A 170 17.40 -11.51 4.02
C ARG A 170 16.91 -12.47 2.95
N ALA A 171 16.62 -13.72 3.31
CA ALA A 171 16.08 -14.70 2.37
C ALA A 171 14.75 -14.23 1.76
N ALA A 172 13.80 -13.79 2.60
CA ALA A 172 12.52 -13.26 2.16
C ALA A 172 12.67 -12.06 1.20
N SER A 173 13.63 -11.17 1.48
CA SER A 173 13.88 -9.99 0.65
C SER A 173 14.35 -10.28 -0.77
N PHE A 174 15.02 -11.42 -1.00
CA PHE A 174 15.43 -11.86 -2.35
C PHE A 174 14.36 -12.73 -3.03
N LEU A 175 13.66 -13.60 -2.29
CA LEU A 175 12.68 -14.54 -2.82
C LEU A 175 11.40 -13.87 -3.33
N ILE A 176 10.85 -12.93 -2.56
CA ILE A 176 9.58 -12.24 -2.90
C ILE A 176 9.67 -11.52 -4.26
N PRO A 177 10.68 -10.68 -4.54
CA PRO A 177 10.76 -9.97 -5.81
C PRO A 177 11.01 -10.90 -7.01
N LEU A 178 11.64 -12.07 -6.84
CA LEU A 178 11.84 -13.01 -7.95
C LEU A 178 10.51 -13.48 -8.56
N GLY A 179 9.52 -13.80 -7.72
CA GLY A 179 8.18 -14.16 -8.20
C GLY A 179 7.50 -13.02 -8.95
N VAL A 180 7.68 -11.78 -8.47
CA VAL A 180 7.15 -10.56 -9.11
C VAL A 180 7.79 -10.31 -10.47
N VAL A 181 9.11 -10.41 -10.54
CA VAL A 181 9.88 -10.25 -11.79
C VAL A 181 9.45 -11.29 -12.82
N ALA A 182 9.29 -12.56 -12.42
CA ALA A 182 8.93 -13.63 -13.35
C ALA A 182 7.58 -13.39 -14.06
N TYR A 183 6.51 -13.04 -13.34
CA TYR A 183 5.21 -12.79 -13.99
C TYR A 183 5.19 -11.46 -14.76
N THR A 184 5.95 -10.46 -14.30
CA THR A 184 6.04 -9.15 -14.96
C THR A 184 6.75 -9.27 -16.30
N LEU A 185 7.86 -10.01 -16.36
CA LEU A 185 8.60 -10.29 -17.59
C LEU A 185 7.78 -11.12 -18.59
N ALA A 186 7.02 -12.10 -18.09
CA ALA A 186 6.23 -12.98 -18.95
C ALA A 186 5.00 -12.29 -19.57
N GLY A 187 4.34 -11.40 -18.82
CA GLY A 187 3.00 -10.92 -19.17
C GLY A 187 2.83 -9.41 -19.38
N GLY A 188 3.83 -8.59 -19.07
CA GLY A 188 3.78 -7.13 -19.24
C GLY A 188 2.65 -6.46 -18.45
N LEU A 189 2.23 -5.27 -18.89
CA LEU A 189 1.28 -4.45 -18.13
C LEU A 189 -0.08 -5.14 -17.92
N LYS A 190 -0.56 -5.89 -18.91
CA LYS A 190 -1.86 -6.59 -18.83
C LYS A 190 -1.88 -7.63 -17.71
N ALA A 191 -0.81 -8.40 -17.59
CA ALA A 191 -0.67 -9.39 -16.53
C ALA A 191 -0.56 -8.73 -15.15
N THR A 192 0.21 -7.63 -15.06
CA THR A 192 0.32 -6.85 -13.83
C THR A 192 -1.04 -6.30 -13.39
N TYR A 193 -1.86 -5.79 -14.32
CA TYR A 193 -3.21 -5.31 -13.99
C TYR A 193 -4.13 -6.41 -13.48
N LEU A 194 -4.08 -7.59 -14.10
CA LEU A 194 -4.87 -8.74 -13.66
C LEU A 194 -4.40 -9.23 -12.28
N ALA A 195 -3.09 -9.31 -12.04
CA ALA A 195 -2.52 -9.69 -10.76
C ALA A 195 -2.90 -8.69 -9.65
N SER A 196 -2.85 -7.38 -9.92
CA SER A 196 -3.29 -6.32 -9.00
C SER A 196 -4.78 -6.40 -8.67
N TYR A 197 -5.62 -6.76 -9.64
CA TYR A 197 -7.05 -6.94 -9.39
C TYR A 197 -7.32 -8.07 -8.40
N PHE A 198 -6.68 -9.23 -8.59
CA PHE A 198 -6.85 -10.35 -7.66
C PHE A 198 -6.26 -10.07 -6.28
N HIS A 199 -5.09 -9.41 -6.25
CA HIS A 199 -4.51 -8.95 -5.00
C HIS A 199 -5.50 -8.05 -4.22
N SER A 200 -6.10 -7.07 -4.89
CA SER A 200 -7.08 -6.16 -4.29
C SER A 200 -8.33 -6.89 -3.79
N LEU A 201 -8.86 -7.82 -4.59
CA LEU A 201 -10.04 -8.59 -4.23
C LEU A 201 -9.81 -9.41 -2.97
N ILE A 202 -8.70 -10.16 -2.92
CA ILE A 202 -8.35 -10.98 -1.76
C ILE A 202 -8.13 -10.10 -0.53
N LEU A 203 -7.39 -9.00 -0.68
CA LEU A 203 -7.15 -8.06 0.40
C LEU A 203 -8.46 -7.51 0.97
N HIS A 204 -9.40 -7.11 0.11
CA HIS A 204 -10.67 -6.57 0.57
C HIS A 204 -11.52 -7.62 1.30
N VAL A 205 -11.57 -8.85 0.79
CA VAL A 205 -12.26 -9.97 1.45
C VAL A 205 -11.65 -10.23 2.84
N VAL A 206 -10.32 -10.29 2.93
CA VAL A 206 -9.62 -10.48 4.22
C VAL A 206 -9.93 -9.35 5.19
N LEU A 207 -9.95 -8.09 4.75
CA LEU A 207 -10.31 -6.96 5.60
C LEU A 207 -11.76 -7.05 6.11
N VAL A 208 -12.72 -7.38 5.26
CA VAL A 208 -14.12 -7.57 5.66
C VAL A 208 -14.25 -8.69 6.69
N VAL A 209 -13.61 -9.83 6.43
CA VAL A 209 -13.59 -10.96 7.37
C VAL A 209 -12.95 -10.55 8.70
N PHE A 210 -11.83 -9.82 8.66
CA PHE A 210 -11.15 -9.34 9.87
C PHE A 210 -12.05 -8.41 10.70
N VAL A 211 -12.74 -7.47 10.06
CA VAL A 211 -13.72 -6.58 10.72
C VAL A 211 -14.84 -7.39 11.37
N LEU A 212 -15.41 -8.38 10.67
CA LEU A 212 -16.46 -9.24 11.21
C LEU A 212 -15.96 -10.10 12.38
N LEU A 213 -14.75 -10.64 12.28
CA LEU A 213 -14.14 -11.42 13.37
C LEU A 213 -13.94 -10.57 14.63
N VAL A 214 -13.46 -9.34 14.48
CA VAL A 214 -13.22 -8.42 15.60
C VAL A 214 -14.53 -7.94 16.21
N TYR A 215 -15.45 -7.42 15.40
CA TYR A 215 -16.63 -6.69 15.86
C TYR A 215 -17.91 -7.53 15.98
N ALA A 216 -17.94 -8.77 15.49
CA ALA A 216 -19.13 -9.63 15.59
C ALA A 216 -18.85 -11.01 16.20
N ALA A 217 -17.74 -11.66 15.85
CA ALA A 217 -17.49 -13.04 16.29
C ALA A 217 -16.65 -13.16 17.57
N SER A 218 -15.77 -12.19 17.87
CA SER A 218 -14.82 -12.35 18.96
C SER A 218 -15.50 -12.39 20.33
N PRO A 219 -15.21 -13.37 21.20
CA PRO A 219 -15.80 -13.44 22.54
C PRO A 219 -15.39 -12.27 23.46
N ARG A 220 -14.27 -11.61 23.16
CA ARG A 220 -13.69 -10.53 23.98
C ARG A 220 -14.12 -9.13 23.55
N LEU A 221 -14.30 -8.89 22.26
CA LEU A 221 -14.70 -7.58 21.72
C LEU A 221 -16.15 -7.66 21.24
N GLY A 222 -16.49 -8.52 20.27
CA GLY A 222 -17.86 -8.94 19.94
C GLY A 222 -18.90 -7.87 19.55
N SER A 223 -18.61 -6.58 19.72
CA SER A 223 -19.43 -5.45 19.29
C SER A 223 -18.61 -4.14 19.33
N PRO A 224 -18.94 -3.14 18.48
CA PRO A 224 -18.33 -1.82 18.55
C PRO A 224 -18.50 -1.13 19.91
N ARG A 225 -19.63 -1.40 20.60
CA ARG A 225 -19.91 -0.84 21.93
C ARG A 225 -18.93 -1.36 22.99
N VAL A 226 -18.69 -2.67 23.00
CA VAL A 226 -17.71 -3.25 23.92
C VAL A 226 -16.31 -2.75 23.62
N VAL A 227 -15.93 -2.59 22.34
CA VAL A 227 -14.64 -1.97 21.97
C VAL A 227 -14.52 -0.56 22.53
N HIS A 228 -15.56 0.28 22.35
CA HIS A 228 -15.63 1.62 22.92
C HIS A 228 -15.46 1.60 24.45
N ASP A 229 -16.21 0.76 25.14
CA ASP A 229 -16.20 0.68 26.60
C ASP A 229 -14.82 0.22 27.11
N ARG A 230 -14.18 -0.74 26.44
CA ARG A 230 -12.82 -1.19 26.76
C ARG A 230 -11.78 -0.09 26.53
N LEU A 231 -11.89 0.68 25.45
CA LEU A 231 -11.00 1.82 25.20
C LEU A 231 -11.17 2.88 26.31
N MET A 232 -12.40 3.17 26.73
CA MET A 232 -12.64 4.10 27.84
C MET A 232 -12.01 3.60 29.16
N VAL A 233 -12.10 2.30 29.45
CA VAL A 233 -11.42 1.71 30.62
C VAL A 233 -9.90 1.90 30.52
N VAL A 234 -9.27 1.60 29.38
CA VAL A 234 -7.82 1.77 29.21
C VAL A 234 -7.39 3.24 29.38
N THR A 235 -8.23 4.19 28.98
CA THR A 235 -7.94 5.63 29.16
C THR A 235 -8.08 6.11 30.60
N GLY A 236 -8.94 5.46 31.39
CA GLY A 236 -9.23 5.84 32.78
C GLY A 236 -8.24 5.29 33.80
N VAL A 237 -7.41 4.30 33.42
CA VAL A 237 -6.39 3.72 34.30
C VAL A 237 -5.12 4.56 34.21
N ALA A 238 -4.65 5.09 35.35
CA ALA A 238 -3.37 5.79 35.45
C ALA A 238 -2.22 4.85 35.03
N ARG A 239 -1.12 5.40 34.50
CA ARG A 239 0.01 4.68 33.86
C ARG A 239 0.84 3.77 34.79
N ASP A 240 0.27 3.25 35.85
CA ASP A 240 0.95 2.27 36.70
C ASP A 240 0.83 0.91 35.99
N CYS A 241 1.67 0.72 34.98
CA CYS A 241 1.84 -0.52 34.20
C CYS A 241 2.51 -1.64 35.02
N GLU A 242 2.39 -1.57 36.34
CA GLU A 242 2.86 -2.56 37.30
C GLU A 242 1.89 -3.74 37.43
N LEU A 243 0.62 -3.55 37.05
CA LEU A 243 -0.31 -4.66 36.88
C LEU A 243 0.17 -5.59 35.74
N PRO A 244 0.08 -6.93 35.90
CA PRO A 244 0.60 -7.87 34.92
C PRO A 244 -0.10 -7.67 33.58
N LEU A 245 0.60 -7.04 32.63
CA LEU A 245 0.17 -6.95 31.25
C LEU A 245 0.08 -8.37 30.69
N SER A 246 -1.03 -8.70 30.02
CA SER A 246 -1.16 -10.02 29.41
C SER A 246 -0.11 -10.26 28.33
N ARG A 247 0.48 -9.18 27.78
CA ARG A 247 1.58 -9.18 26.81
C ARG A 247 2.48 -7.96 27.01
N PRO A 248 3.79 -8.07 26.76
CA PRO A 248 4.74 -6.96 26.88
C PRO A 248 4.45 -5.78 25.92
N SER A 249 3.68 -6.00 24.85
CA SER A 249 3.31 -4.98 23.85
C SER A 249 1.88 -4.45 24.01
N GLN A 250 1.28 -4.56 25.20
CA GLN A 250 -0.08 -4.10 25.46
C GLN A 250 -0.10 -2.61 25.82
N ALA A 251 -1.04 -1.85 25.25
CA ALA A 251 -1.22 -0.44 25.56
C ALA A 251 -1.66 -0.29 27.02
N CYS A 252 -0.96 0.57 27.76
CA CYS A 252 -1.17 0.76 29.17
C CYS A 252 -1.40 2.26 29.46
N GLY A 253 -2.65 2.59 29.77
CA GLY A 253 -3.06 3.92 30.18
C GLY A 253 -3.35 4.90 29.03
N PRO A 254 -3.49 6.20 29.37
CA PRO A 254 -3.88 7.25 28.44
C PRO A 254 -2.81 7.60 27.39
N VAL A 255 -3.28 7.96 26.20
CA VAL A 255 -2.45 8.43 25.08
C VAL A 255 -1.88 9.82 25.37
N ARG A 256 -0.56 9.97 25.24
CA ARG A 256 0.10 11.27 25.47
C ARG A 256 -0.26 12.23 24.33
N GLY A 257 -0.73 13.44 24.68
CA GLY A 257 -1.06 14.47 23.70
C GLY A 257 -2.49 14.40 23.13
N ASN A 258 -3.29 13.41 23.55
CA ASN A 258 -4.71 13.36 23.25
C ASN A 258 -5.52 14.10 24.32
N PHE A 259 -6.63 14.74 23.93
CA PHE A 259 -7.56 15.36 24.87
C PHE A 259 -8.08 14.34 25.88
N LYS A 260 -7.88 14.60 27.18
CA LYS A 260 -8.16 13.68 28.30
C LYS A 260 -7.52 12.28 28.14
N GLY A 261 -6.47 12.17 27.33
CA GLY A 261 -5.79 10.90 27.07
C GLY A 261 -6.61 9.86 26.30
N SER A 262 -7.75 10.25 25.72
CA SER A 262 -8.69 9.33 25.08
C SER A 262 -8.18 8.79 23.75
N TYR A 263 -8.39 7.50 23.45
CA TYR A 263 -8.12 6.92 22.11
C TYR A 263 -9.18 7.32 21.07
N LEU A 264 -10.33 7.83 21.51
CA LEU A 264 -11.48 8.13 20.65
C LEU A 264 -11.55 9.60 20.23
N THR A 265 -10.66 10.44 20.74
CA THR A 265 -10.67 11.87 20.42
C THR A 265 -9.96 12.15 19.10
N MET A 266 -10.52 13.09 18.33
CA MET A 266 -9.83 13.66 17.17
C MET A 266 -8.78 14.70 17.56
N LEU A 267 -8.89 15.27 18.78
CA LEU A 267 -7.95 16.25 19.33
C LEU A 267 -6.69 15.53 19.84
N SER A 268 -5.81 15.19 18.90
CA SER A 268 -4.50 14.59 19.14
C SER A 268 -3.42 15.49 18.55
N SER A 269 -2.49 15.99 19.38
CA SER A 269 -1.36 16.77 18.89
C SER A 269 -0.42 15.92 18.02
N GLY A 270 -0.17 14.68 18.42
CA GLY A 270 0.63 13.71 17.66
C GLY A 270 0.00 13.37 16.32
N GLY A 271 -1.31 13.08 16.30
CA GLY A 271 -2.06 12.81 15.07
C GLY A 271 -2.03 13.98 14.08
N LEU A 272 -2.21 15.22 14.57
CA LEU A 272 -2.16 16.41 13.72
C LEU A 272 -0.76 16.68 13.15
N VAL A 273 0.28 16.59 13.98
CA VAL A 273 1.68 16.76 13.52
C VAL A 273 2.03 15.71 12.47
N PHE A 274 1.67 14.45 12.72
CA PHE A 274 1.82 13.37 11.75
C PHE A 274 1.05 13.66 10.45
N GLY A 275 -0.20 14.14 10.55
CA GLY A 275 -1.01 14.52 9.40
C GLY A 275 -0.35 15.59 8.53
N VAL A 276 0.18 16.66 9.13
CA VAL A 276 0.89 17.72 8.41
C VAL A 276 2.15 17.17 7.73
N ILE A 277 2.95 16.37 8.43
CA ILE A 277 4.16 15.73 7.86
C ILE A 277 3.77 14.83 6.68
N ASN A 278 2.72 14.02 6.84
CA ASN A 278 2.26 13.11 5.80
C ASN A 278 1.77 13.87 4.56
N ILE A 279 1.01 14.96 4.75
CA ILE A 279 0.53 15.82 3.67
C ILE A 279 1.71 16.45 2.92
N VAL A 280 2.61 17.13 3.63
CA VAL A 280 3.73 17.87 3.03
C VAL A 280 4.76 16.92 2.41
N GLY A 281 5.13 15.87 3.13
CA GLY A 281 6.12 14.89 2.69
C GLY A 281 5.64 14.04 1.51
N GLY A 282 4.37 13.61 1.52
CA GLY A 282 3.82 12.73 0.49
C GLY A 282 3.64 13.41 -0.87
N PHE A 283 3.45 14.74 -0.93
CA PHE A 283 3.30 15.46 -2.21
C PHE A 283 4.49 15.23 -3.14
N CYS A 284 5.72 15.35 -2.64
CA CYS A 284 6.93 15.19 -3.46
C CYS A 284 7.03 13.78 -4.05
N THR A 285 6.67 12.76 -3.27
CA THR A 285 6.75 11.36 -3.71
C THR A 285 5.78 11.08 -4.86
N ILE A 286 4.58 11.65 -4.82
CA ILE A 286 3.53 11.41 -5.82
C ILE A 286 3.86 12.04 -7.16
N PHE A 287 4.47 13.22 -7.16
CA PHE A 287 4.92 13.85 -8.40
C PHE A 287 6.17 13.19 -9.00
N ALA A 288 7.02 12.56 -8.16
CA ALA A 288 8.22 11.85 -8.61
C ALA A 288 7.94 10.39 -9.00
N ASP A 289 6.81 9.82 -8.59
CA ASP A 289 6.44 8.45 -8.93
C ASP A 289 5.91 8.35 -10.37
N ASN A 290 6.79 7.90 -11.28
CA ASN A 290 6.47 7.69 -12.70
C ASN A 290 5.39 6.63 -12.94
N VAL A 291 5.18 5.70 -11.99
CA VAL A 291 4.16 4.65 -12.13
C VAL A 291 2.77 5.29 -12.25
N GLN A 292 2.61 6.47 -11.68
CA GLN A 292 1.37 7.20 -11.68
C GLN A 292 1.03 7.89 -13.00
N ILE A 293 1.85 7.85 -14.07
CA ILE A 293 1.37 8.28 -15.40
C ILE A 293 0.86 7.18 -16.31
N PHE A 294 0.95 5.91 -15.92
CA PHE A 294 0.10 4.89 -16.55
C PHE A 294 -1.40 5.10 -16.28
N PHE A 295 -1.71 5.85 -15.20
CA PHE A 295 -2.97 6.53 -14.93
C PHE A 295 -3.50 7.29 -16.16
N PHE A 296 -2.61 7.83 -17.00
CA PHE A 296 -2.96 8.66 -18.13
C PHE A 296 -3.36 7.88 -19.40
N SER A 297 -2.87 6.65 -19.61
CA SER A 297 -3.34 5.83 -20.74
C SER A 297 -4.82 5.48 -20.61
N THR A 298 -5.38 5.58 -19.39
CA THR A 298 -6.78 5.27 -19.10
C THR A 298 -7.66 6.51 -19.10
N ILE A 299 -7.18 7.64 -18.57
CA ILE A 299 -7.94 8.91 -18.62
C ILE A 299 -8.18 9.38 -20.07
N SER A 300 -7.33 8.97 -21.03
CA SER A 300 -7.61 9.17 -22.46
C SER A 300 -9.00 8.66 -22.87
N LYS A 301 -9.45 7.51 -22.35
CA LYS A 301 -10.80 6.99 -22.63
C LYS A 301 -11.92 7.84 -22.04
N TYR A 302 -11.61 8.64 -21.02
CA TYR A 302 -12.56 9.55 -20.38
C TYR A 302 -12.69 10.86 -21.17
N ILE A 303 -11.62 11.30 -21.83
CA ILE A 303 -11.63 12.49 -22.69
C ILE A 303 -12.29 12.20 -24.04
N ASP A 304 -12.26 10.96 -24.53
CA ASP A 304 -13.01 10.58 -25.73
C ASP A 304 -14.54 10.51 -25.49
N PHE A 305 -15.01 10.67 -24.24
CA PHE A 305 -16.42 10.58 -23.85
C PHE A 305 -17.05 11.91 -23.39
N VAL A 306 -16.27 13.00 -23.34
CA VAL A 306 -16.72 14.37 -23.01
C VAL A 306 -16.33 15.31 -24.14
#